data_AF-A0A8S3CIN5-F1
#
_entry.id   AF-A0A8S3CIN5-F1
#
_cell.length_a   1.000
_cell.length_b   1.000
_cell.length_c   1.000
_cell.angle_alpha   90.00
_cell.angle_beta   90.00
_cell.angle_gamma   90.00
#
_symmetry.space_group_name_H-M   'P 1'
#
loop_
_entity.id
_entity.type
_entity.pdbx_description
1 polymer ?
#
loop_
_entity_poly.entity_id
_entity_poly.type
_entity_poly.pdbx_seq_one_letter_code
_entity_poly.pdbx_strand_id
1 'polypeptide(L)'
;MSKGRHSRDGARVSSYRKEGVEHVLMTPSANVITIMLIQEQELFSSIKDTISMEDKNDDLAKLSLLTEDILLEHLKHRYDKNLIYTYLGDILVAVNPFHETNLYTTQIRDFYRYSTDIQKPPHVYALVDLVYRNVCHGIYKQQCCVISGESGSGKTESTKLFLKQLMYLCGGSSQLEQQILQ
;
A
#
# COMPACT_ATOMS: atom_id res chain seq x y z
N MET A 1 29.93 -19.49 -1.83
CA MET A 1 29.90 -18.14 -1.20
C MET A 1 28.75 -18.12 -0.20
N SER A 2 29.05 -17.78 1.06
CA SER A 2 28.21 -18.04 2.22
C SER A 2 26.97 -17.14 2.30
N LYS A 3 25.79 -17.76 2.40
CA LYS A 3 24.54 -17.08 2.77
C LYS A 3 24.59 -16.72 4.25
N GLY A 4 24.87 -15.45 4.55
CA GLY A 4 24.71 -14.92 5.90
C GLY A 4 23.23 -14.88 6.27
N ARG A 5 22.79 -15.77 7.15
CA ARG A 5 21.49 -15.68 7.81
C ARG A 5 21.67 -14.84 9.08
N HIS A 6 21.13 -13.63 9.08
CA HIS A 6 20.87 -12.91 10.31
C HIS A 6 19.36 -12.84 10.52
N SER A 7 18.88 -13.71 11.40
CA SER A 7 17.55 -13.66 11.96
C SER A 7 17.64 -12.89 13.28
N ARG A 8 17.20 -11.63 13.26
CA ARG A 8 16.73 -10.94 14.46
C ARG A 8 15.38 -10.33 14.09
N ASP A 9 14.34 -10.93 14.65
CA ASP A 9 12.93 -10.53 14.67
C ASP A 9 12.19 -10.27 13.34
N GLY A 10 11.31 -11.22 13.02
CA GLY A 10 10.04 -10.95 12.37
C GLY A 10 10.02 -11.10 10.85
N ALA A 11 10.72 -10.25 10.11
CA ALA A 11 10.65 -10.22 8.65
C ALA A 11 11.71 -11.12 8.01
N ARG A 12 11.33 -11.95 7.02
CA ARG A 12 12.35 -12.62 6.18
C ARG A 12 12.57 -11.75 4.95
N VAL A 13 13.77 -11.21 4.85
CA VAL A 13 14.24 -10.52 3.66
C VAL A 13 14.86 -11.57 2.75
N SER A 14 14.32 -11.74 1.56
CA SER A 14 14.91 -12.55 0.49
C SER A 14 15.23 -11.63 -0.68
N SER A 15 16.49 -11.56 -1.11
CA SER A 15 16.82 -10.91 -2.37
C SER A 15 16.98 -11.92 -3.50
N TYR A 16 16.55 -11.54 -4.70
CA TYR A 16 16.83 -12.25 -5.93
C TYR A 16 17.25 -11.26 -7.00
N ARG A 17 18.09 -11.69 -7.94
CA ARG A 17 18.63 -10.83 -9.00
C ARG A 17 17.98 -11.19 -10.33
N LYS A 18 17.31 -10.23 -10.98
CA LYS A 18 16.76 -10.35 -12.34
C LYS A 18 17.34 -9.20 -13.16
N GLU A 19 17.87 -9.50 -14.35
CA GLU A 19 18.43 -8.49 -15.27
C GLU A 19 19.51 -7.57 -14.65
N GLY A 20 20.26 -8.09 -13.66
CA GLY A 20 21.30 -7.32 -12.97
C GLY A 20 20.80 -6.42 -11.84
N VAL A 21 19.47 -6.30 -11.65
CA VAL A 21 18.85 -5.55 -10.57
C VAL A 21 18.59 -6.47 -9.38
N GLU A 22 18.97 -6.05 -8.18
CA GLU A 22 18.66 -6.76 -6.94
C GLU A 22 17.24 -6.41 -6.49
N HIS A 23 16.34 -7.37 -6.60
CA HIS A 23 14.98 -7.27 -6.09
C HIS A 23 14.97 -7.81 -4.66
N VAL A 24 14.45 -7.02 -3.73
CA VAL A 24 14.30 -7.41 -2.33
C VAL A 24 12.84 -7.77 -2.08
N LEU A 25 12.55 -9.06 -1.93
CA LEU A 25 11.27 -9.56 -1.45
C LEU A 25 11.31 -9.63 0.07
N MET A 26 10.52 -8.78 0.71
CA MET A 26 10.17 -8.95 2.11
C MET A 26 8.99 -9.93 2.17
N THR A 27 9.16 -11.14 2.69
CA THR A 27 7.97 -11.89 3.13
C THR A 27 7.44 -11.17 4.36
N PRO A 28 6.20 -10.64 4.35
CA PRO A 28 5.68 -9.92 5.48
C PRO A 28 5.65 -10.87 6.67
N SER A 29 6.31 -10.45 7.76
CA SER A 29 5.87 -10.90 9.06
C SER A 29 4.49 -10.32 9.33
N ALA A 30 3.73 -10.87 10.27
CA ALA A 30 2.43 -10.31 10.65
C ALA A 30 2.51 -8.84 11.14
N ASN A 31 3.70 -8.34 11.48
CA ASN A 31 3.94 -6.94 11.86
C ASN A 31 4.53 -6.06 10.74
N VAL A 32 4.65 -6.58 9.51
CA VAL A 32 5.10 -5.83 8.32
C VAL A 32 3.88 -5.55 7.45
N ILE A 33 3.72 -4.28 7.11
CA ILE A 33 2.65 -3.81 6.22
C ILE A 33 3.29 -3.19 4.99
N THR A 34 2.75 -3.46 3.80
CA THR A 34 3.37 -3.05 2.53
C THR A 34 2.42 -2.21 1.70
N ILE A 35 2.91 -1.06 1.23
CA ILE A 35 2.31 -0.28 0.14
C ILE A 35 3.16 -0.50 -1.09
N MET A 36 2.54 -1.04 -2.16
CA MET A 36 3.17 -1.17 -3.46
C MET A 36 2.61 -0.09 -4.39
N LEU A 37 3.50 0.73 -4.93
CA LEU A 37 3.13 1.81 -5.84
C LEU A 37 3.52 1.47 -7.27
N ILE A 38 2.55 1.59 -8.15
CA ILE A 38 2.67 1.25 -9.57
C ILE A 38 2.52 2.54 -10.38
N GLN A 39 3.37 2.70 -11.40
CA GLN A 39 3.21 3.78 -12.35
C GLN A 39 2.09 3.48 -13.35
N GLU A 40 1.35 4.52 -13.71
CA GLU A 40 0.35 4.45 -14.78
C GLU A 40 0.92 3.81 -16.06
N GLN A 41 2.15 4.18 -16.47
CA GLN A 41 2.79 3.66 -17.69
C GLN A 41 2.95 2.12 -17.70
N GLU A 42 3.09 1.49 -16.54
CA GLU A 42 3.18 0.03 -16.41
C GLU A 42 1.83 -0.66 -16.65
N LEU A 43 0.70 0.02 -16.41
CA LEU A 43 -0.64 -0.53 -16.66
C LEU A 43 -0.97 -0.55 -18.16
N PHE A 44 -0.48 0.44 -18.92
CA PHE A 44 -0.83 0.62 -20.32
C PHE A 44 0.02 -0.20 -21.29
N SER A 45 1.14 -0.76 -20.85
CA SER A 45 2.03 -1.59 -21.69
C SER A 45 1.56 -3.04 -21.85
N SER A 46 0.71 -3.54 -20.95
CA SER A 46 0.41 -4.98 -20.84
C SER A 46 -0.93 -5.44 -21.42
N ILE A 47 -1.85 -4.54 -21.81
CA ILE A 47 -3.26 -4.93 -22.07
C ILE A 47 -3.63 -4.78 -23.55
N LYS A 48 -3.99 -5.91 -24.20
CA LYS A 48 -4.39 -5.98 -25.62
C LYS A 48 -5.90 -6.11 -25.84
N ASP A 49 -6.67 -6.60 -24.87
CA ASP A 49 -8.12 -6.76 -24.95
C ASP A 49 -8.76 -6.44 -23.60
N THR A 50 -9.91 -5.75 -23.60
CA THR A 50 -10.67 -5.44 -22.38
C THR A 50 -11.70 -6.53 -22.13
N ILE A 51 -11.52 -7.36 -21.09
CA ILE A 51 -12.58 -8.27 -20.65
C ILE A 51 -13.59 -7.45 -19.84
N SER A 52 -14.89 -7.66 -20.07
CA SER A 52 -15.94 -7.06 -19.24
C SER A 52 -15.92 -7.69 -17.84
N MET A 53 -15.13 -7.10 -16.94
CA MET A 53 -14.99 -7.54 -15.56
C MET A 53 -16.09 -6.91 -14.69
N GLU A 54 -16.92 -7.76 -14.06
CA GLU A 54 -17.78 -7.34 -12.94
C GLU A 54 -16.91 -7.09 -11.71
N ASP A 55 -16.49 -5.85 -11.59
CA ASP A 55 -15.50 -5.40 -10.62
C ASP A 55 -16.19 -5.01 -9.30
N LYS A 56 -16.38 -6.01 -8.43
CA LYS A 56 -16.88 -5.82 -7.06
C LYS A 56 -15.83 -6.11 -5.98
N ASN A 57 -14.66 -6.60 -6.37
CA ASN A 57 -13.66 -7.06 -5.41
C ASN A 57 -12.60 -5.99 -5.17
N ASP A 58 -12.68 -5.39 -3.99
CA ASP A 58 -11.64 -4.50 -3.47
C ASP A 58 -10.36 -5.22 -3.06
N ASP A 59 -10.41 -6.55 -2.95
CA ASP A 59 -9.28 -7.42 -2.63
C ASP A 59 -9.09 -8.49 -3.70
N LEU A 60 -8.04 -8.33 -4.50
CA LEU A 60 -7.73 -9.20 -5.62
C LEU A 60 -7.12 -10.54 -5.19
N ALA A 61 -6.70 -10.69 -3.93
CA ALA A 61 -6.28 -12.00 -3.41
C ALA A 61 -7.44 -12.98 -3.23
N LYS A 62 -8.69 -12.49 -3.31
CA LYS A 62 -9.91 -13.32 -3.25
C LYS A 62 -10.30 -13.91 -4.62
N LEU A 63 -9.61 -13.54 -5.69
CA LEU A 63 -9.86 -14.09 -7.02
C LEU A 63 -9.45 -15.57 -7.05
N SER A 64 -10.24 -16.39 -7.76
CA SER A 64 -9.95 -17.83 -7.92
C SER A 64 -8.68 -18.09 -8.74
N LEU A 65 -8.31 -17.14 -9.60
CA LEU A 65 -7.09 -17.15 -10.39
C LEU A 65 -6.50 -15.73 -10.39
N LEU A 66 -5.25 -15.62 -9.95
CA LEU A 66 -4.53 -14.36 -9.91
C LEU A 66 -3.17 -14.56 -10.60
N THR A 67 -3.05 -14.03 -11.82
CA THR A 67 -1.79 -13.91 -12.56
C THR A 67 -1.36 -12.45 -12.64
N GLU A 68 -0.13 -12.18 -13.06
CA GLU A 68 0.36 -10.81 -13.30
C GLU A 68 -0.52 -10.05 -14.29
N ASP A 69 -0.88 -10.68 -15.41
CA ASP A 69 -1.75 -10.07 -16.43
C ASP A 69 -3.15 -9.72 -15.86
N ILE A 70 -3.76 -10.66 -15.11
CA ILE A 70 -5.07 -10.45 -14.50
C ILE A 70 -5.02 -9.34 -13.45
N LEU A 71 -3.93 -9.28 -12.66
CA LEU A 71 -3.71 -8.22 -11.69
C LEU A 71 -3.65 -6.86 -12.38
N LEU A 72 -2.82 -6.72 -13.43
CA LEU A 72 -2.68 -5.47 -14.17
C LEU A 72 -3.99 -5.05 -14.84
N GLU A 73 -4.76 -6.00 -15.39
CA GLU A 73 -6.07 -5.72 -16.00
C GLU A 73 -7.08 -5.18 -14.96
N HIS A 74 -7.16 -5.80 -13.78
CA HIS A 74 -8.03 -5.30 -12.70
C HIS A 74 -7.60 -3.92 -12.21
N LEU A 75 -6.30 -3.71 -12.02
CA LEU A 75 -5.77 -2.42 -11.60
C LEU A 75 -6.08 -1.34 -12.64
N LYS A 76 -6.01 -1.67 -13.94
CA LYS A 76 -6.39 -0.75 -15.02
C LYS A 76 -7.87 -0.41 -15.00
N HIS A 77 -8.73 -1.41 -14.92
CA HIS A 77 -10.18 -1.19 -14.87
C HIS A 77 -10.61 -0.35 -13.66
N ARG A 78 -9.98 -0.58 -12.50
CA ARG A 78 -10.17 0.22 -11.29
C ARG A 78 -9.64 1.65 -11.46
N TYR A 79 -8.46 1.80 -12.04
CA TYR A 79 -7.86 3.11 -12.35
C TYR A 79 -8.76 3.93 -13.28
N ASP A 80 -9.30 3.32 -14.34
CA ASP A 80 -10.21 3.97 -15.30
C ASP A 80 -11.52 4.47 -14.63
N LYS A 81 -11.83 3.96 -13.43
CA LYS A 81 -12.94 4.42 -12.55
C LYS A 81 -12.49 5.35 -11.42
N ASN A 82 -11.27 5.83 -11.43
CA ASN A 82 -10.63 6.64 -10.38
C ASN A 82 -10.49 5.90 -9.02
N LEU A 83 -10.45 4.57 -9.02
CA LEU A 83 -10.20 3.74 -7.85
C LEU A 83 -8.72 3.37 -7.79
N ILE A 84 -7.91 4.29 -7.26
CA ILE A 84 -6.44 4.16 -7.29
C ILE A 84 -5.86 3.21 -6.24
N TYR A 85 -6.65 2.80 -5.24
CA TYR A 85 -6.23 1.89 -4.17
C TYR A 85 -6.92 0.54 -4.32
N THR A 86 -6.18 -0.54 -4.10
CA THR A 86 -6.67 -1.93 -4.21
C THR A 86 -5.96 -2.80 -3.19
N TYR A 87 -6.68 -3.68 -2.49
CA TYR A 87 -6.05 -4.69 -1.65
C TYR A 87 -5.55 -5.87 -2.48
N LEU A 88 -4.44 -6.43 -2.02
CA LEU A 88 -3.87 -7.68 -2.50
C LEU A 88 -3.44 -8.49 -1.29
N GLY A 89 -4.42 -9.08 -0.59
CA GLY A 89 -4.20 -9.68 0.74
C GLY A 89 -3.71 -8.62 1.72
N ASP A 90 -2.51 -8.83 2.29
CA ASP A 90 -1.91 -7.92 3.28
C ASP A 90 -1.17 -6.72 2.64
N ILE A 91 -1.20 -6.60 1.31
CA ILE A 91 -0.56 -5.53 0.55
C ILE A 91 -1.62 -4.52 0.11
N LEU A 92 -1.33 -3.22 0.28
CA LEU A 92 -2.09 -2.14 -0.35
C LEU A 92 -1.39 -1.75 -1.66
N VAL A 93 -2.03 -2.02 -2.79
CA VAL A 93 -1.56 -1.54 -4.09
C VAL A 93 -2.15 -0.16 -4.34
N ALA A 94 -1.31 0.81 -4.72
CA ALA A 94 -1.75 2.11 -5.18
C ALA A 94 -1.19 2.43 -6.57
N VAL A 95 -2.04 2.93 -7.45
CA VAL A 95 -1.68 3.40 -8.79
C VAL A 95 -1.60 4.92 -8.75
N ASN A 96 -0.49 5.51 -9.18
CA ASN A 96 -0.35 6.97 -9.15
C ASN A 96 -1.33 7.63 -10.15
N PRO A 97 -2.27 8.49 -9.71
CA PRO A 97 -3.16 9.21 -10.62
C PRO A 97 -2.46 10.27 -11.48
N PHE A 98 -1.28 10.77 -11.09
CA PHE A 98 -0.60 11.92 -11.73
C PHE A 98 -1.43 13.21 -11.78
N HIS A 99 -2.50 13.28 -11.00
CA HIS A 99 -3.32 14.48 -10.80
C HIS A 99 -3.82 14.53 -9.36
N GLU A 100 -4.31 15.69 -8.93
CA GLU A 100 -4.90 15.86 -7.61
C GLU A 100 -6.21 15.09 -7.49
N THR A 101 -6.40 14.42 -6.35
CA THR A 101 -7.62 13.65 -6.08
C THR A 101 -8.29 14.13 -4.79
N ASN A 102 -9.62 14.06 -4.74
CA ASN A 102 -10.40 14.44 -3.56
C ASN A 102 -10.44 13.34 -2.48
N LEU A 103 -9.47 12.43 -2.48
CA LEU A 103 -9.43 11.24 -1.60
C LEU A 103 -8.82 11.54 -0.21
N TYR A 104 -8.24 12.73 -0.01
CA TYR A 104 -7.43 13.05 1.17
C TYR A 104 -8.04 14.14 2.07
N THR A 105 -9.37 14.29 2.02
CA THR A 105 -10.09 15.30 2.82
C THR A 105 -10.23 14.87 4.28
N THR A 106 -10.50 15.84 5.17
CA THR A 106 -10.79 15.56 6.59
C THR A 106 -11.95 14.57 6.76
N GLN A 107 -12.98 14.67 5.91
CA GLN A 107 -14.12 13.75 5.92
C GLN A 107 -13.68 12.30 5.66
N ILE A 108 -12.76 12.09 4.71
CA ILE A 108 -12.20 10.76 4.43
C ILE A 108 -11.30 10.29 5.59
N ARG A 109 -10.50 11.19 6.20
CA ARG A 109 -9.69 10.86 7.39
C ARG A 109 -10.56 10.37 8.55
N ASP A 110 -11.68 11.06 8.81
CA ASP A 110 -12.63 10.70 9.85
C ASP A 110 -13.39 9.42 9.51
N PHE A 111 -13.72 9.21 8.23
CA PHE A 111 -14.32 7.96 7.78
C PHE A 111 -13.46 6.75 8.17
N TYR A 112 -12.13 6.81 8.07
CA TYR A 112 -11.25 5.69 8.42
C TYR A 112 -10.80 5.64 9.90
N ARG A 113 -10.99 6.72 10.66
CA ARG A 113 -10.48 6.86 12.03
C ARG A 113 -11.14 5.87 13.01
N TYR A 114 -10.30 5.17 13.77
CA TYR A 114 -10.64 4.20 14.81
C TYR A 114 -11.64 3.13 14.34
N SER A 115 -11.51 2.75 13.07
CA SER A 115 -12.41 1.79 12.46
C SER A 115 -12.10 0.37 12.92
N THR A 116 -13.08 -0.32 13.47
CA THR A 116 -13.01 -1.78 13.64
C THR A 116 -13.53 -2.54 12.42
N ASP A 117 -14.13 -1.83 11.46
CA ASP A 117 -14.68 -2.43 10.25
C ASP A 117 -13.57 -2.87 9.29
N ILE A 118 -13.54 -4.18 9.02
CA ILE A 118 -12.59 -4.86 8.14
C ILE A 118 -13.03 -4.76 6.67
N GLN A 119 -14.29 -4.40 6.41
CA GLN A 119 -14.88 -4.29 5.07
C GLN A 119 -14.65 -2.92 4.43
N LYS A 120 -13.86 -2.03 5.05
CA LYS A 120 -13.65 -0.70 4.50
C LYS A 120 -12.91 -0.75 3.16
N PRO A 121 -13.27 0.12 2.20
CA PRO A 121 -12.59 0.21 0.93
C PRO A 121 -11.08 0.42 1.09
N PRO A 122 -10.27 -0.02 0.13
CA PRO A 122 -8.83 0.11 0.15
C PRO A 122 -8.43 1.58 0.14
N HIS A 123 -7.59 1.96 1.11
CA HIS A 123 -7.10 3.32 1.24
C HIS A 123 -5.85 3.37 2.14
N VAL A 124 -4.96 4.34 1.91
CA VAL A 124 -3.79 4.56 2.78
C VAL A 124 -4.20 4.84 4.24
N TYR A 125 -5.33 5.52 4.46
CA TYR A 125 -5.82 5.79 5.81
C TYR A 125 -6.37 4.55 6.53
N ALA A 126 -6.94 3.58 5.80
CA ALA A 126 -7.32 2.29 6.38
C ALA A 126 -6.08 1.57 6.94
N LEU A 127 -4.99 1.62 6.18
CA LEU A 127 -3.71 1.03 6.55
C LEU A 127 -3.09 1.69 7.78
N VAL A 128 -3.09 3.04 7.81
CA VAL A 128 -2.58 3.81 8.95
C VAL A 128 -3.40 3.54 10.21
N ASP A 129 -4.72 3.44 10.10
CA ASP A 129 -5.60 3.12 11.23
C ASP A 129 -5.32 1.71 11.77
N LEU A 130 -5.17 0.72 10.88
CA LEU A 130 -4.77 -0.63 11.25
C LEU A 130 -3.42 -0.63 11.99
N VAL A 131 -2.44 0.12 11.48
CA VAL A 131 -1.11 0.24 12.11
C VAL A 131 -1.22 0.83 13.50
N TYR A 132 -1.94 1.94 13.62
CA TYR A 132 -2.15 2.63 14.88
C TYR A 132 -2.81 1.72 15.92
N ARG A 133 -3.91 1.05 15.56
CA ARG A 133 -4.63 0.15 16.47
C ARG A 133 -3.78 -1.03 16.91
N ASN A 134 -3.01 -1.61 16.00
CA ASN A 134 -2.10 -2.72 16.31
C ASN A 134 -1.07 -2.35 17.39
N VAL A 135 -0.51 -1.14 17.31
CA VAL A 135 0.44 -0.65 18.30
C VAL A 135 -0.28 -0.27 19.61
N CYS A 136 -1.34 0.52 19.54
CA CYS A 136 -2.06 1.01 20.72
C CYS A 136 -2.73 -0.10 21.54
N HIS A 137 -3.21 -1.17 20.90
CA HIS A 137 -3.80 -2.32 21.59
C HIS A 137 -2.74 -3.36 22.01
N GLY A 138 -1.45 -3.09 21.78
CA GLY A 138 -0.37 -3.98 22.19
C GLY A 138 -0.29 -5.29 21.39
N ILE A 139 -0.96 -5.38 20.23
CA ILE A 139 -0.87 -6.54 19.33
C ILE A 139 0.58 -6.73 18.89
N TYR A 140 1.26 -5.62 18.57
CA TYR A 140 2.70 -5.62 18.30
C TYR A 140 3.38 -4.49 19.06
N LYS A 141 4.57 -4.77 19.61
CA LYS A 141 5.43 -3.75 20.22
C LYS A 141 6.00 -2.77 19.19
N GLN A 142 6.21 -3.24 17.97
CA GLN A 142 6.75 -2.47 16.85
C GLN A 142 6.15 -2.97 15.53
N GLN A 143 5.88 -2.04 14.62
CA GLN A 143 5.44 -2.35 13.26
C GLN A 143 6.37 -1.69 12.24
N CYS A 144 6.52 -2.36 11.10
CA CYS A 144 7.29 -1.88 9.98
C CYS A 144 6.35 -1.63 8.81
N CYS A 145 6.34 -0.41 8.28
CA CYS A 145 5.66 -0.09 7.03
C CYS A 145 6.71 0.04 5.93
N VAL A 146 6.56 -0.73 4.86
CA VAL A 146 7.42 -0.69 3.68
C VAL A 146 6.64 -0.06 2.54
N ILE A 147 7.16 1.05 2.00
CA ILE A 147 6.60 1.71 0.81
C ILE A 147 7.57 1.48 -0.34
N SER A 148 7.14 0.70 -1.33
CA SER A 148 7.94 0.30 -2.49
C SER A 148 7.28 0.71 -3.80
N GLY A 149 8.07 0.76 -4.87
CA GLY A 149 7.61 1.14 -6.20
C GLY A 149 8.73 1.80 -7.01
N GLU A 150 8.54 1.96 -8.31
CA GLU A 150 9.52 2.56 -9.21
C GLU A 150 9.73 4.07 -8.98
N SER A 151 10.77 4.65 -9.56
CA SER A 151 11.06 6.09 -9.44
C SER A 151 9.97 6.92 -10.12
N GLY A 152 9.18 7.70 -9.36
CA GLY A 152 8.04 8.46 -9.89
C GLY A 152 6.65 7.85 -9.62
N SER A 153 6.59 6.68 -8.97
CA SER A 153 5.34 6.02 -8.57
C SER A 153 4.58 6.68 -7.41
N GLY A 154 5.10 7.76 -6.82
CA GLY A 154 4.45 8.48 -5.72
C GLY A 154 4.83 8.01 -4.31
N LYS A 155 6.01 7.40 -4.12
CA LYS A 155 6.50 6.93 -2.80
C LYS A 155 6.54 8.05 -1.77
N THR A 156 7.06 9.21 -2.17
CA THR A 156 7.20 10.38 -1.30
C THR A 156 5.83 10.89 -0.86
N GLU A 157 4.90 11.04 -1.79
CA GLU A 157 3.53 11.50 -1.58
C GLU A 157 2.77 10.54 -0.66
N SER A 158 2.88 9.23 -0.92
CA SER A 158 2.26 8.19 -0.09
C SER A 158 2.82 8.19 1.33
N THR A 159 4.13 8.40 1.48
CA THR A 159 4.78 8.53 2.79
C THR A 159 4.26 9.75 3.55
N LYS A 160 4.15 10.90 2.86
CA LYS A 160 3.58 12.13 3.45
C LYS A 160 2.14 11.90 3.91
N LEU A 161 1.30 11.28 3.09
CA LEU A 161 -0.09 10.96 3.43
C LEU A 161 -0.19 10.02 4.63
N PHE A 162 0.65 8.98 4.66
CA PHE A 162 0.73 8.03 5.77
C PHE A 162 1.08 8.75 7.08
N LEU A 163 2.14 9.56 7.07
CA LEU A 163 2.62 10.29 8.25
C LEU A 163 1.59 11.33 8.73
N LYS A 164 0.98 12.08 7.82
CA LYS A 164 -0.08 13.06 8.14
C LYS A 164 -1.25 12.39 8.86
N GLN A 165 -1.70 11.24 8.37
CA GLN A 165 -2.79 10.51 9.02
C GLN A 165 -2.34 9.89 10.35
N LEU A 166 -1.10 9.40 10.46
CA LEU A 166 -0.61 8.87 11.72
C LEU A 166 -0.57 9.96 12.80
N MET A 167 -0.06 11.14 12.46
CA MET A 167 -0.08 12.31 13.35
C MET A 167 -1.49 12.72 13.74
N TYR A 168 -2.45 12.62 12.81
CA TYR A 168 -3.87 12.84 13.11
C TYR A 168 -4.38 11.95 14.23
N LEU A 169 -4.12 10.65 14.14
CA LEU A 169 -4.62 9.64 15.08
C LEU A 169 -3.95 9.78 16.45
N CYS A 170 -2.68 10.19 16.46
CA CYS A 170 -1.91 10.47 17.67
C CYS A 170 -2.27 11.81 18.34
N GLY A 171 -3.03 12.69 17.67
CA GLY A 171 -3.29 14.05 18.17
C GLY A 171 -2.06 14.97 18.12
N GLY A 172 -1.16 14.74 17.16
CA GLY A 172 0.08 15.51 17.00
C GLY A 172 -0.15 16.99 16.68
N SER A 173 0.77 17.85 17.13
CA SER A 173 0.76 19.29 16.87
C SER A 173 1.32 19.62 15.47
N SER A 174 0.88 20.75 14.90
CA SER A 174 1.28 21.21 13.56
C SER A 174 2.79 21.45 13.39
N GLN A 175 3.52 21.67 14.49
CA GLN A 175 4.98 21.84 14.46
C GLN A 175 5.74 20.54 14.12
N LEU A 176 5.30 19.39 14.63
CA LEU A 176 5.89 18.10 14.28
C LEU A 176 5.62 17.74 12.80
N GLU A 177 4.43 18.10 12.31
CA GLU A 177 4.06 17.93 10.91
C GLU A 177 5.00 18.73 9.97
N GLN A 178 5.38 19.94 10.35
CA GLN A 178 6.32 20.77 9.57
C GLN A 178 7.76 20.25 9.58
N GLN A 179 8.20 19.57 10.63
CA GLN A 179 9.58 19.06 10.74
C GLN A 179 9.77 17.72 10.01
N ILE A 180 8.72 16.91 9.89
CA ILE A 180 8.78 15.57 9.30
C ILE A 180 8.53 15.60 7.78
N LEU A 181 7.86 16.63 7.27
CA LEU A 181 7.45 16.71 5.86
C LEU A 181 8.28 17.66 4.97
N GLN A 182 9.33 18.29 5.53
CA GLN A 182 10.34 19.05 4.79
C GLN A 182 11.40 18.11 4.20
#